data_AF-A0A2V6MSI3-F1
#
_entry.id   AF-A0A2V6MSI3-F1
#
_cell.length_a   1.000
_cell.length_b   1.000
_cell.length_c   1.000
_cell.angle_alpha   90.00
_cell.angle_beta   90.00
_cell.angle_gamma   90.00
#
_symmetry.space_group_name_H-M   'P 1'
#
loop_
_entity.id
_entity.type
_entity.pdbx_description
1 polymer ?
#
loop_
_entity_poly.entity_id
_entity_poly.type
_entity_poly.pdbx_seq_one_letter_code
_entity_poly.pdbx_strand_id
1 'polypeptide(L)'
;MPQVSTQEFERLPLRVHTFLAGVPLHDVWSVDLPRWRAGLTLDEFFRTASNCLFTSSRLVRMLLDIRFFVGRFFGWDQEPAATAWQTFATRLTDTDHSRSLAPAGTRDGFFRVVYRFENEQLVELINRTAHAAALSALVETATAYRFYFGVYVHSVSRFTPFYMALIDPFRKLIVYPSLLHSVRTRWNQAFGTR
;
A
#
# COMPACT_ATOMS: atom_id res chain seq x y z
N MET A 1 8.98 -14.16 -5.27
CA MET A 1 8.65 -12.86 -5.87
C MET A 1 9.70 -11.87 -5.44
N PRO A 2 10.30 -11.08 -6.33
CA PRO A 2 11.47 -10.29 -5.99
C PRO A 2 11.10 -9.04 -5.19
N GLN A 3 11.80 -8.85 -4.07
CA GLN A 3 11.93 -7.54 -3.46
C GLN A 3 12.73 -6.67 -4.43
N VAL A 4 12.25 -5.46 -4.72
CA VAL A 4 12.90 -4.56 -5.67
C VAL A 4 13.87 -3.65 -4.92
N SER A 5 14.96 -3.27 -5.58
CA SER A 5 15.87 -2.27 -5.04
C SER A 5 15.17 -0.91 -4.93
N THR A 6 15.36 -0.22 -3.80
CA THR A 6 14.81 1.13 -3.59
C THR A 6 15.19 2.09 -4.73
N GLN A 7 16.40 1.95 -5.28
CA GLN A 7 16.88 2.77 -6.39
C GLN A 7 16.11 2.58 -7.70
N GLU A 8 15.66 1.35 -8.02
CA GLU A 8 14.82 1.12 -9.20
C GLU A 8 13.47 1.82 -9.04
N PHE A 9 12.91 1.74 -7.84
CA PHE A 9 11.62 2.35 -7.52
C PHE A 9 11.69 3.88 -7.52
N GLU A 10 12.71 4.48 -6.91
CA GLU A 10 12.90 5.95 -6.89
C GLU A 10 13.17 6.57 -8.26
N ARG A 11 13.64 5.77 -9.24
CA ARG A 11 13.81 6.22 -10.63
C ARG A 11 12.49 6.30 -11.39
N LEU A 12 11.42 5.71 -10.87
CA LEU A 12 10.12 5.78 -11.52
C LEU A 12 9.55 7.21 -11.38
N PRO A 13 8.91 7.76 -12.44
CA PRO A 13 8.33 9.10 -12.41
C PRO A 13 7.00 9.12 -11.63
N LEU A 14 7.04 8.72 -10.36
CA LEU A 14 5.88 8.60 -9.48
C LEU A 14 5.73 9.84 -8.59
N ARG A 15 4.49 10.32 -8.43
CA ARG A 15 4.19 11.52 -7.63
C ARG A 15 4.51 11.28 -6.16
N VAL A 16 4.35 10.03 -5.71
CA VAL A 16 4.65 9.56 -4.35
C VAL A 16 6.02 10.00 -3.83
N HIS A 17 7.07 10.03 -4.67
CA HIS A 17 8.43 10.32 -4.22
C HIS A 17 8.56 11.77 -3.76
N THR A 18 7.88 12.67 -4.47
CA THR A 18 7.79 14.08 -4.08
C THR A 18 6.79 14.29 -2.93
N PHE A 19 5.69 13.52 -2.92
CA PHE A 19 4.62 13.66 -1.94
C PHE A 19 5.01 13.16 -0.54
N LEU A 20 5.69 12.02 -0.46
CA LEU A 20 6.21 11.42 0.77
C LEU A 20 7.70 11.74 0.99
N ALA A 21 8.20 12.83 0.41
CA ALA A 21 9.57 13.28 0.66
C ALA A 21 9.81 13.43 2.18
N GLY A 22 10.80 12.72 2.70
CA GLY A 22 11.12 12.68 4.14
C GLY A 22 10.43 11.59 4.95
N VAL A 23 9.54 10.77 4.36
CA VAL A 23 9.03 9.56 4.98
C VAL A 23 9.90 8.37 4.56
N PRO A 24 10.48 7.59 5.49
CA PRO A 24 11.36 6.50 5.12
C PRO A 24 10.55 5.40 4.41
N LEU A 25 11.09 4.98 3.26
CA LEU A 25 10.59 3.83 2.54
C LEU A 25 11.04 2.56 3.27
N HIS A 26 10.08 1.75 3.67
CA HIS A 26 10.32 0.56 4.48
C HIS A 26 10.63 -0.65 3.60
N ASP A 27 9.77 -0.93 2.61
CA ASP A 27 9.94 -2.03 1.68
C ASP A 27 9.33 -1.72 0.31
N VAL A 28 9.90 -2.31 -0.75
CA VAL A 28 9.31 -2.31 -2.10
C VAL A 28 9.32 -3.71 -2.67
N TRP A 29 8.19 -4.09 -3.25
CA TRP A 29 8.00 -5.35 -3.94
C TRP A 29 7.49 -5.11 -5.34
N SER A 30 7.79 -6.03 -6.25
CA SER A 30 7.16 -6.03 -7.56
C SER A 30 6.65 -7.39 -7.97
N VAL A 31 5.69 -7.37 -8.88
CA VAL A 31 5.23 -8.55 -9.60
C VAL A 31 5.10 -8.19 -11.07
N ASP A 32 5.69 -9.05 -11.90
CA ASP A 32 5.51 -8.97 -13.35
C ASP A 32 4.16 -9.58 -13.72
N LEU A 33 3.40 -8.81 -14.47
CA LEU A 33 2.09 -9.11 -14.98
C LEU A 33 2.19 -9.21 -16.51
N PRO A 34 1.64 -10.28 -17.12
CA PRO A 34 1.71 -10.45 -18.57
C PRO A 34 1.05 -9.27 -19.30
N ARG A 35 1.70 -8.79 -20.37
CA ARG A 35 1.19 -7.70 -21.21
C ARG A 35 0.07 -8.21 -22.10
N TRP A 36 -1.15 -7.75 -21.84
CA TRP A 36 -2.34 -8.12 -22.62
C TRP A 36 -2.69 -7.09 -23.70
N ARG A 37 -2.73 -5.81 -23.34
CA ARG A 37 -2.94 -4.68 -24.26
C ARG A 37 -2.08 -3.51 -23.82
N ALA A 38 -1.77 -2.57 -24.71
CA ALA A 38 -1.08 -1.34 -24.33
C ALA A 38 -2.02 -0.36 -23.59
N GLY A 39 -1.47 0.47 -22.71
CA GLY A 39 -2.23 1.53 -22.02
C GLY A 39 -3.25 1.03 -20.99
N LEU A 40 -3.03 -0.12 -20.34
CA LEU A 40 -3.82 -0.51 -19.16
C LEU A 40 -3.42 0.38 -17.99
N THR A 41 -4.41 1.04 -17.41
CA THR A 41 -4.21 1.84 -16.20
C THR A 41 -4.45 1.00 -14.95
N LEU A 42 -3.88 1.44 -13.83
CA LEU A 42 -4.13 0.84 -12.52
C LEU A 42 -5.60 0.99 -12.11
N ASP A 43 -6.25 2.11 -12.47
CA ASP A 43 -7.69 2.30 -12.21
C ASP A 43 -8.55 1.30 -12.98
N GLU A 44 -8.26 1.06 -14.26
CA GLU A 44 -8.93 0.01 -15.04
C GLU A 44 -8.74 -1.36 -14.38
N PHE A 45 -7.52 -1.68 -13.94
CA PHE A 45 -7.28 -2.92 -13.22
C PHE A 45 -8.15 -3.03 -11.97
N PHE A 46 -8.27 -1.97 -11.15
CA PHE A 46 -9.12 -2.01 -9.97
C PHE A 46 -10.62 -2.11 -10.26
N ARG A 47 -11.09 -1.48 -11.34
CA ARG A 47 -12.48 -1.59 -11.80
C ARG A 47 -12.79 -2.99 -12.30
N THR A 48 -11.93 -3.58 -13.13
CA THR A 48 -12.15 -4.91 -13.73
C THR A 48 -11.90 -6.04 -12.72
N ALA A 49 -10.87 -5.94 -11.89
CA ALA A 49 -10.53 -6.97 -10.91
C ALA A 49 -11.37 -6.90 -9.61
N SER A 50 -12.42 -6.07 -9.60
CA SER A 50 -13.39 -5.91 -8.50
C SER A 50 -12.72 -5.69 -7.13
N ASN A 51 -12.18 -4.48 -6.99
CA ASN A 51 -11.77 -3.78 -5.76
C ASN A 51 -10.62 -4.33 -4.89
N CYS A 52 -9.85 -3.32 -4.46
CA CYS A 52 -8.92 -3.21 -3.33
C CYS A 52 -8.04 -4.42 -3.05
N LEU A 53 -6.76 -4.24 -3.35
CA LEU A 53 -5.65 -5.19 -3.11
C LEU A 53 -5.60 -5.70 -1.67
N PHE A 54 -6.15 -4.93 -0.74
CA PHE A 54 -6.13 -5.19 0.69
C PHE A 54 -7.36 -5.91 1.23
N THR A 55 -8.30 -6.33 0.37
CA THR A 55 -9.56 -7.01 0.77
C THR A 55 -9.34 -8.45 1.25
N SER A 56 -8.10 -8.92 1.44
CA SER A 56 -7.81 -10.17 2.13
C SER A 56 -8.05 -10.01 3.65
N SER A 57 -9.32 -9.83 4.00
CA SER A 57 -9.86 -9.63 5.36
C SER A 57 -9.26 -10.59 6.38
N ARG A 58 -8.95 -11.84 5.99
CA ARG A 58 -8.32 -12.83 6.89
C ARG A 58 -6.89 -12.47 7.28
N LEU A 59 -6.06 -12.03 6.35
CA LEU A 59 -4.67 -11.67 6.63
C LEU A 59 -4.58 -10.37 7.41
N VAL A 60 -5.44 -9.41 7.06
CA VAL A 60 -5.55 -8.16 7.82
C VAL A 60 -6.06 -8.43 9.24
N ARG A 61 -7.06 -9.30 9.41
CA ARG A 61 -7.53 -9.76 10.73
C ARG A 61 -6.43 -10.48 11.51
N MET A 62 -5.67 -11.38 10.89
CA MET A 62 -4.53 -12.04 11.54
C MET A 62 -3.48 -11.03 12.03
N LEU A 63 -3.11 -10.04 11.21
CA LEU A 63 -2.20 -8.97 11.64
C LEU A 63 -2.80 -8.14 12.78
N LEU A 64 -4.11 -7.91 12.77
CA LEU A 64 -4.81 -7.23 13.86
C LEU A 64 -4.86 -8.07 15.13
N ASP A 65 -5.08 -9.38 15.03
CA ASP A 65 -5.09 -10.30 16.17
C ASP A 65 -3.70 -10.39 16.80
N ILE A 66 -2.65 -10.49 15.98
CA ILE A 66 -1.26 -10.37 16.45
C ILE A 66 -1.05 -9.01 17.11
N ARG A 67 -1.55 -7.92 16.52
CA ARG A 67 -1.47 -6.57 17.11
C ARG A 67 -2.15 -6.52 18.46
N PHE A 68 -3.37 -7.03 18.59
CA PHE A 68 -4.10 -7.04 19.87
C PHE A 68 -3.41 -7.91 20.90
N PHE A 69 -2.88 -9.07 20.50
CA PHE A 69 -2.10 -9.92 21.39
C PHE A 69 -0.87 -9.19 21.95
N VAL A 70 -0.13 -8.51 21.08
CA VAL A 70 1.07 -7.74 21.43
C VAL A 70 0.71 -6.48 22.23
N GLY A 71 -0.32 -5.74 21.80
CA GLY A 71 -0.82 -4.54 22.49
C GLY A 71 -1.29 -4.83 23.90
N ARG A 72 -1.92 -6.00 24.11
CA ARG A 72 -2.30 -6.49 25.43
C ARG A 72 -1.09 -6.86 26.30
N PHE A 73 -0.05 -7.45 25.70
CA PHE A 73 1.14 -7.88 26.44
C PHE A 73 2.05 -6.72 26.85
N PHE A 74 2.16 -5.70 25.99
CA PHE A 74 3.02 -4.53 26.21
C PHE A 74 2.28 -3.29 26.74
N GLY A 75 0.97 -3.39 27.00
CA GLY A 75 0.17 -2.27 27.53
C GLY A 75 -0.11 -1.14 26.53
N TRP A 76 0.18 -1.33 25.24
CA TRP A 76 -0.03 -0.32 24.19
C TRP A 76 -1.51 -0.09 23.87
N ASP A 77 -2.42 -0.96 24.33
CA ASP A 77 -3.86 -0.75 24.22
C ASP A 77 -4.39 0.41 25.09
N GLN A 78 -3.61 0.83 26.11
CA GLN A 78 -3.97 1.91 27.04
C GLN A 78 -3.44 3.29 26.62
N GLU A 79 -2.68 3.41 25.54
CA GLU A 79 -2.28 4.72 25.03
C GLU A 79 -3.51 5.51 24.54
N PRO A 80 -3.60 6.83 24.84
CA PRO A 80 -4.73 7.65 24.45
C PRO A 80 -5.05 7.51 22.96
N ALA A 81 -6.33 7.59 22.59
CA ALA A 81 -6.69 7.70 21.19
C ALA A 81 -5.91 8.86 20.55
N ALA A 82 -5.41 8.58 19.36
CA ALA A 82 -4.64 9.46 18.50
C ALA A 82 -5.49 10.67 18.05
N THR A 83 -5.83 11.59 18.95
CA THR A 83 -6.81 12.68 18.71
C THR A 83 -6.28 13.82 17.82
N ALA A 84 -5.12 13.68 17.17
CA ALA A 84 -4.51 14.76 16.38
C ALA A 84 -3.54 14.28 15.29
N TRP A 85 -3.76 13.11 14.67
CA TRP A 85 -2.76 12.57 13.75
C TRP A 85 -3.01 13.16 12.37
N GLN A 86 -2.07 14.00 11.92
CA GLN A 86 -2.06 14.57 10.57
C GLN A 86 -2.04 13.41 9.57
N THR A 87 -3.17 13.19 8.92
CA THR A 87 -3.30 12.30 7.78
C THR A 87 -2.41 12.81 6.65
N PHE A 88 -1.82 11.93 5.85
CA PHE A 88 -1.07 12.35 4.67
C PHE A 88 -1.97 13.11 3.69
N ALA A 89 -3.29 12.92 3.74
CA ALA A 89 -4.24 13.68 2.93
C ALA A 89 -4.19 15.19 3.20
N THR A 90 -3.74 15.67 4.36
CA THR A 90 -3.58 17.12 4.58
C THR A 90 -2.41 17.73 3.82
N ARG A 91 -1.51 16.91 3.27
CA ARG A 91 -0.40 17.36 2.42
C ARG A 91 -0.76 17.39 0.94
N LEU A 92 -1.98 17.00 0.57
CA LEU A 92 -2.45 17.09 -0.82
C LEU A 92 -2.54 18.54 -1.25
N THR A 93 -1.97 18.83 -2.42
CA THR A 93 -2.17 20.12 -3.08
C THR A 93 -3.52 20.11 -3.80
N ASP A 94 -4.08 21.30 -4.07
CA ASP A 94 -5.35 21.42 -4.83
C ASP A 94 -5.25 20.75 -6.21
N THR A 95 -4.07 20.76 -6.82
CA THR A 95 -3.78 20.06 -8.08
C THR A 95 -3.82 18.53 -7.95
N ASP A 96 -3.38 17.98 -6.81
CA ASP A 96 -3.47 16.55 -6.55
C ASP A 96 -4.92 16.15 -6.27
N HIS A 97 -5.70 17.01 -5.60
CA HIS A 97 -7.14 16.84 -5.41
C HIS A 97 -7.91 16.79 -6.73
N SER A 98 -7.60 17.69 -7.68
CA SER A 98 -8.27 17.70 -8.99
C SER A 98 -7.91 16.51 -9.88
N ARG A 99 -6.71 15.94 -9.70
CA ARG A 99 -6.24 14.78 -10.47
C ARG A 99 -6.66 13.44 -9.87
N SER A 100 -7.07 13.42 -8.61
CA SER A 100 -7.44 12.19 -7.92
C SER A 100 -8.78 11.67 -8.45
N LEU A 101 -8.78 10.43 -8.93
CA LEU A 101 -9.96 9.70 -9.40
C LEU A 101 -10.86 9.22 -8.25
N ALA A 102 -10.39 9.31 -7.00
CA ALA A 102 -11.14 8.98 -5.80
C ALA A 102 -11.03 10.11 -4.75
N PRO A 103 -12.09 10.37 -3.97
CA PRO A 103 -12.01 11.38 -2.92
C PRO A 103 -11.03 10.95 -1.83
N ALA A 104 -10.15 11.88 -1.44
CA ALA A 104 -9.24 11.68 -0.33
C ALA A 104 -10.04 11.37 0.95
N GLY A 105 -9.55 10.42 1.75
CA GLY A 105 -10.21 9.95 2.97
C GLY A 105 -11.26 8.87 2.75
N THR A 106 -11.52 8.42 1.52
CA THR A 106 -12.37 7.25 1.25
C THR A 106 -11.86 6.04 2.04
N ARG A 107 -12.73 5.44 2.84
CA ARG A 107 -12.37 4.25 3.64
C ARG A 107 -12.37 3.02 2.75
N ASP A 108 -11.23 2.34 2.74
CA ASP A 108 -11.02 1.07 2.06
C ASP A 108 -10.60 0.01 3.09
N GLY A 109 -11.60 -0.52 3.79
CA GLY A 109 -11.38 -1.39 4.94
C GLY A 109 -10.67 -0.64 6.08
N PHE A 110 -9.45 -1.08 6.40
CA PHE A 110 -8.59 -0.45 7.42
C PHE A 110 -7.72 0.68 6.86
N PHE A 111 -7.62 0.77 5.54
CA PHE A 111 -6.85 1.78 4.85
C PHE A 111 -7.76 2.97 4.51
N ARG A 112 -7.15 4.15 4.35
CA ARG A 112 -7.81 5.35 3.83
C ARG A 112 -7.11 5.72 2.54
N VAL A 113 -7.87 5.98 1.49
CA VAL A 113 -7.30 6.45 0.23
C VAL A 113 -6.79 7.87 0.43
N VAL A 114 -5.50 8.10 0.19
CA VAL A 114 -4.94 9.47 0.17
C VAL A 114 -5.24 10.07 -1.19
N TYR A 115 -4.80 9.39 -2.25
CA TYR A 115 -5.13 9.74 -3.63
C TYR A 115 -5.15 8.48 -4.50
N ARG A 116 -5.86 8.56 -5.63
CA ARG A 116 -5.81 7.55 -6.68
C ARG A 116 -5.62 8.25 -8.02
N PHE A 117 -4.52 7.97 -8.69
CA PHE A 117 -4.26 8.38 -10.07
C PHE A 117 -4.42 7.19 -11.01
N GLU A 118 -4.23 7.43 -12.31
CA GLU A 118 -4.36 6.41 -13.35
C GLU A 118 -3.29 5.32 -13.24
N ASN A 119 -2.05 5.67 -12.90
CA ASN A 119 -0.91 4.75 -12.85
C ASN A 119 -0.46 4.40 -11.42
N GLU A 120 -0.88 5.16 -10.40
CA GLU A 120 -0.53 4.93 -9.01
C GLU A 120 -1.67 5.23 -8.04
N GLN A 121 -1.69 4.55 -6.90
CA GLN A 121 -2.62 4.78 -5.80
C GLN A 121 -1.85 4.78 -4.50
N LEU A 122 -2.09 5.78 -3.67
CA LEU A 122 -1.56 5.84 -2.31
C LEU A 122 -2.70 5.67 -1.31
N VAL A 123 -2.54 4.71 -0.42
CA VAL A 123 -3.42 4.52 0.73
C VAL A 123 -2.63 4.67 2.01
N GLU A 124 -3.23 5.25 3.04
CA GLU A 124 -2.66 5.37 4.37
C GLU A 124 -3.33 4.40 5.35
N LEU A 125 -2.57 3.98 6.33
CA LEU A 125 -2.99 3.19 7.46
C LEU A 125 -2.51 3.93 8.71
N ILE A 126 -3.46 4.57 9.39
CA ILE A 126 -3.20 5.27 10.64
C ILE A 126 -3.62 4.36 11.78
N ASN A 127 -2.64 3.84 12.50
CA ASN A 127 -2.84 3.07 13.72
C ASN A 127 -2.14 3.76 14.89
N ARG A 128 -2.55 3.42 16.11
CA ARG A 128 -1.94 3.94 17.35
C ARG A 128 -0.43 3.72 17.44
N THR A 129 0.09 2.65 16.84
CA THR A 129 1.52 2.26 16.95
C THR A 129 2.36 2.68 15.73
N ALA A 130 1.73 2.94 14.59
CA ALA A 130 2.40 3.25 13.34
C ALA A 130 1.48 4.00 12.39
N HIS A 131 2.04 4.99 11.70
CA HIS A 131 1.42 5.61 10.54
C HIS A 131 2.15 5.09 9.29
N ALA A 132 1.51 4.20 8.54
CA ALA A 132 2.07 3.63 7.32
C ALA A 132 1.33 4.15 6.10
N ALA A 133 2.01 4.26 4.96
CA ALA A 133 1.38 4.51 3.67
C ALA A 133 1.80 3.40 2.70
N ALA A 134 0.85 2.80 2.01
CA ALA A 134 1.10 1.80 1.00
C ALA A 134 0.80 2.37 -0.38
N LEU A 135 1.80 2.34 -1.25
CA LEU A 135 1.70 2.71 -2.65
C LEU A 135 1.51 1.45 -3.49
N SER A 136 0.57 1.55 -4.42
CA SER A 136 0.41 0.62 -5.53
C SER A 136 0.65 1.38 -6.84
N ALA A 137 1.57 0.93 -7.67
CA ALA A 137 1.85 1.56 -8.97
C ALA A 137 1.90 0.49 -10.07
N LEU A 138 1.40 0.83 -11.26
CA LEU A 138 1.46 -0.03 -12.43
C LEU A 138 2.27 0.68 -13.51
N VAL A 139 3.34 0.02 -13.96
CA VAL A 139 4.24 0.56 -14.99
C VAL A 139 4.23 -0.37 -16.19
N GLU A 140 3.94 0.17 -17.36
CA GLU A 140 4.07 -0.58 -18.60
C GLU A 140 5.56 -0.71 -18.98
N THR A 141 6.01 -1.95 -19.19
CA THR A 141 7.33 -2.29 -19.71
C THR A 141 7.18 -2.80 -21.15
N ALA A 142 8.27 -2.82 -21.92
CA ALA A 142 8.26 -3.27 -23.32
C ALA A 142 7.62 -4.66 -23.52
N THR A 143 7.75 -5.56 -22.55
CA THR A 143 7.30 -6.96 -22.66
C THR A 143 6.20 -7.35 -21.66
N ALA A 144 5.96 -6.55 -20.62
CA ALA A 144 5.11 -6.89 -19.48
C ALA A 144 4.57 -5.62 -18.80
N TYR A 145 3.56 -5.76 -17.95
CA TYR A 145 3.28 -4.75 -16.93
C TYR A 145 4.02 -5.12 -15.66
N ARG A 146 4.59 -4.13 -14.97
CA ARG A 146 5.20 -4.33 -13.66
C ARG A 146 4.37 -3.60 -12.62
N PHE A 147 3.81 -4.37 -11.69
CA PHE A 147 3.10 -3.82 -10.55
C PHE A 147 4.08 -3.65 -9.39
N TYR A 148 4.21 -2.44 -8.87
CA TYR A 148 5.02 -2.07 -7.73
C TYR A 148 4.15 -1.87 -6.50
N PHE A 149 4.61 -2.41 -5.38
CA PHE A 149 4.00 -2.27 -4.07
C PHE A 149 5.04 -1.73 -3.10
N GLY A 150 4.93 -0.43 -2.79
CA GLY A 150 5.82 0.25 -1.86
C GLY A 150 5.13 0.47 -0.51
N VAL A 151 5.84 0.30 0.59
CA VAL A 151 5.34 0.68 1.92
C VAL A 151 6.27 1.67 2.57
N TYR A 152 5.71 2.81 2.95
CA TYR A 152 6.34 3.87 3.70
C TYR A 152 5.85 3.80 5.15
N VAL A 153 6.74 4.03 6.10
CA VAL A 153 6.39 3.99 7.52
C VAL A 153 6.89 5.25 8.19
N HIS A 154 5.97 6.03 8.72
CA HIS A 154 6.29 7.14 9.59
C HIS A 154 6.30 6.66 11.06
N SER A 155 7.42 6.90 11.74
CA SER A 155 7.57 6.59 13.16
C SER A 155 6.84 7.63 13.98
N VAL A 156 5.88 7.17 14.76
CA VAL A 156 4.95 7.99 15.53
C VAL A 156 5.24 7.93 17.02
N SER A 157 5.94 6.88 17.44
CA SER A 157 6.43 6.69 18.80
C SER A 157 7.75 5.93 18.76
N ARG A 158 8.51 5.99 19.86
CA ARG A 158 9.72 5.17 20.11
C ARG A 158 9.47 3.66 19.97
N PHE A 159 8.20 3.23 20.07
CA PHE A 159 7.81 1.83 19.94
C PHE A 159 7.50 1.40 18.50
N THR A 160 7.29 2.36 17.57
CA THR A 160 7.05 2.05 16.16
C THR A 160 8.10 1.13 15.53
N PRO A 161 9.43 1.35 15.70
CA PRO A 161 10.42 0.46 15.12
C PRO A 161 10.37 -0.96 15.69
N PHE A 162 10.10 -1.11 16.99
CA PHE A 162 9.96 -2.43 17.62
C PHE A 162 8.69 -3.15 17.15
N TYR A 163 7.58 -2.43 17.04
CA TYR A 163 6.33 -2.96 16.48
C TYR A 163 6.53 -3.41 15.02
N MET A 164 7.17 -2.58 14.20
CA MET A 164 7.47 -2.92 12.80
C MET A 164 8.35 -4.16 12.72
N ALA A 165 9.45 -4.22 13.48
CA ALA A 165 10.34 -5.39 13.50
C ALA A 165 9.61 -6.69 13.85
N LEU A 166 8.58 -6.63 14.71
CA LEU A 166 7.78 -7.79 15.09
C LEU A 166 6.82 -8.26 13.99
N ILE A 167 6.16 -7.33 13.29
CA ILE A 167 5.18 -7.68 12.25
C ILE A 167 5.81 -7.88 10.87
N ASP A 168 6.98 -7.30 10.62
CA ASP A 168 7.72 -7.38 9.37
C ASP A 168 7.94 -8.80 8.84
N PRO A 169 8.37 -9.80 9.63
CA PRO A 169 8.51 -11.16 9.13
C PRO A 169 7.18 -11.72 8.61
N PHE A 170 6.07 -11.49 9.33
CA PHE A 170 4.74 -11.92 8.88
C PHE A 170 4.30 -11.20 7.61
N ARG A 171 4.59 -9.90 7.52
CA ARG A 171 4.28 -9.11 6.32
C ARG A 171 5.06 -9.63 5.11
N LYS A 172 6.36 -9.87 5.26
CA LYS A 172 7.26 -10.31 4.18
C LYS A 172 7.02 -11.76 3.75
N LEU A 173 6.68 -12.64 4.69
CA LEU A 173 6.53 -14.07 4.42
C LEU A 173 5.11 -14.47 4.04
N ILE A 174 4.08 -13.79 4.58
CA ILE A 174 2.68 -14.21 4.41
C ILE A 174 1.91 -13.15 3.62
N VAL A 175 1.94 -11.89 4.07
CA VAL A 175 1.04 -10.86 3.55
C VAL A 175 1.42 -10.41 2.14
N TYR A 176 2.67 -10.03 1.90
CA TYR A 176 3.09 -9.56 0.58
C TYR A 176 3.05 -10.66 -0.47
N PRO A 177 3.56 -11.88 -0.23
CA PRO A 177 3.46 -12.94 -1.21
C PRO A 177 2.00 -13.27 -1.54
N SER A 178 1.13 -13.33 -0.54
CA SER A 178 -0.30 -13.60 -0.77
C SER A 178 -0.99 -12.46 -1.50
N LEU A 179 -0.67 -11.20 -1.19
CA LEU A 179 -1.25 -10.03 -1.85
C LEU A 179 -0.83 -10.00 -3.32
N LEU A 180 0.47 -10.10 -3.60
CA LEU A 180 1.04 -10.08 -4.95
C LEU A 180 0.59 -11.30 -5.76
N HIS A 181 0.48 -12.48 -5.14
CA HIS A 181 -0.10 -13.64 -5.78
C HIS A 181 -1.58 -13.40 -6.14
N SER A 182 -2.35 -12.80 -5.23
CA SER A 182 -3.74 -12.43 -5.50
C SER A 182 -3.86 -11.41 -6.64
N VAL A 183 -2.96 -10.42 -6.70
CA VAL A 183 -2.88 -9.47 -7.82
C VAL A 183 -2.67 -10.20 -9.14
N ARG A 184 -1.68 -11.10 -9.18
CA ARG A 184 -1.35 -11.87 -10.39
C ARG A 184 -2.51 -12.77 -10.82
N THR A 185 -3.12 -13.47 -9.88
CA THR A 185 -4.27 -14.35 -10.16
C THR A 185 -5.45 -13.55 -10.68
N ARG A 186 -5.78 -12.42 -10.05
CA ARG A 186 -6.86 -11.53 -10.51
C ARG A 186 -6.54 -10.90 -11.86
N TRP A 187 -5.30 -10.51 -12.12
CA TRP A 187 -4.86 -10.03 -13.43
C TRP A 187 -5.11 -11.09 -14.50
N ASN A 188 -4.69 -12.34 -14.24
CA ASN A 188 -4.93 -13.45 -15.15
C ASN A 188 -6.42 -13.81 -15.28
N GLN A 189 -7.26 -13.59 -14.27
CA GLN A 189 -8.70 -13.84 -14.38
C GLN A 189 -9.42 -12.72 -15.15
N ALA A 190 -9.06 -11.47 -14.88
CA ALA A 190 -9.66 -10.29 -15.50
C ALA A 190 -9.26 -10.15 -16.98
N PHE A 191 -8.03 -10.51 -17.31
CA PHE A 191 -7.45 -10.29 -18.64
C PHE A 191 -7.00 -11.57 -19.34
N GLY A 192 -7.03 -12.74 -18.68
CA GLY A 192 -6.50 -13.99 -19.22
C GLY A 192 -7.52 -14.97 -19.80
N THR A 193 -8.76 -14.55 -20.03
CA THR A 193 -9.72 -15.31 -20.85
C THR A 193 -9.70 -14.82 -22.29
N ARG A 194 -8.91 -15.51 -23.11
CA ARG A 194 -9.23 -15.80 -24.51
C ARG A 194 -9.05 -17.28 -24.75
#